data_AF-A0A1H3H235-F1
#
_entry.id   AF-A0A1H3H235-F1
#
_cell.length_a   1.000
_cell.length_b   1.000
_cell.length_c   1.000
_cell.angle_alpha   90.00
_cell.angle_beta   90.00
_cell.angle_gamma   90.00
#
_symmetry.space_group_name_H-M   'P 1'
#
loop_
_entity.id
_entity.type
_entity.pdbx_description
1 polymer ?
#
loop_
_entity_poly.entity_id
_entity_poly.type
_entity_poly.pdbx_seq_one_letter_code
_entity_poly.pdbx_strand_id
1 'polypeptide(L)' 'MSEFETYECTACGESFAALPDANAATNGYCSPACEVEGKGLH' A
#
# COMPACT_ATOMS: atom_id res chain seq x y z
N MET A 1 -0.37 12.76 17.52
CA MET A 1 -0.79 11.37 17.26
C MET A 1 -0.20 11.00 15.91
N SER A 2 0.41 9.82 15.75
CA SER A 2 0.72 9.35 14.40
C SER A 2 -0.59 8.89 13.78
N GLU A 3 -1.23 9.79 13.05
CA GLU A 3 -2.52 9.53 12.41
C GLU A 3 -2.23 8.65 11.21
N PHE A 4 -2.47 7.35 11.37
CA PHE A 4 -2.52 6.47 10.21
C PHE A 4 -3.52 7.08 9.21
N GLU A 5 -3.06 7.28 7.99
CA GLU A 5 -3.88 7.73 6.89
C GLU A 5 -4.39 6.51 6.12
N THR A 6 -5.53 6.66 5.46
CA THR A 6 -6.13 5.61 4.64
C THR A 6 -5.73 5.81 3.19
N TYR A 7 -5.16 4.77 2.58
CA TYR A 7 -4.74 4.72 1.19
C TYR A 7 -5.49 3.60 0.46
N GLU A 8 -5.58 3.71 -0.86
CA GLU A 8 -6.16 2.66 -1.71
C GLU A 8 -5.03 1.83 -2.35
N CYS A 9 -5.15 0.50 -2.28
CA CYS A 9 -4.18 -0.41 -2.87
C CYS A 9 -4.32 -0.40 -4.39
N THR A 10 -3.20 -0.14 -5.08
CA THR A 10 -3.17 -0.08 -6.55
C THR A 10 -3.42 -1.44 -7.22
N ALA A 11 -3.16 -2.56 -6.51
CA ALA A 11 -3.34 -3.90 -7.07
C ALA A 11 -4.77 -4.44 -6.88
N CYS A 12 -5.32 -4.36 -5.66
CA CYS A 12 -6.60 -4.98 -5.32
C CYS A 12 -7.77 -3.99 -5.12
N GLY A 13 -7.49 -2.68 -5.07
CA GLY A 13 -8.52 -1.65 -4.81
C GLY A 13 -8.99 -1.58 -3.35
N GLU A 14 -8.43 -2.37 -2.44
CA GLU A 14 -8.81 -2.32 -1.03
C GLU A 14 -8.18 -1.12 -0.32
N SER A 15 -8.93 -0.53 0.61
CA SER A 15 -8.41 0.52 1.48
C SER A 15 -7.59 -0.05 2.63
N PHE A 16 -6.43 0.54 2.92
CA PHE A 16 -5.57 0.15 4.03
C PHE A 16 -5.03 1.37 4.78
N ALA A 17 -4.77 1.20 6.07
CA ALA A 17 -4.21 2.25 6.91
C ALA A 17 -2.69 2.13 7.00
N ALA A 18 -1.97 3.23 6.77
CA ALA A 18 -0.51 3.28 6.85
C ALA A 18 -0.04 4.62 7.43
N LEU A 19 1.19 4.65 7.94
CA LEU A 19 1.84 5.91 8.25
C LEU A 19 2.20 6.62 6.94
N PRO A 20 2.11 7.96 6.85
CA PRO A 20 2.42 8.69 5.62
C PRO A 20 3.85 8.50 5.11
N ASP A 21 4.78 8.18 5.99
CA ASP A 21 6.19 7.91 5.69
C ASP A 21 6.51 6.40 5.55
N ALA A 22 5.51 5.53 5.68
CA ALA A 22 5.69 4.10 5.47
C ALA A 22 5.87 3.77 3.98
N ASN A 23 6.64 2.71 3.71
CA ASN A 23 6.80 2.19 2.35
C ASN A 23 5.45 1.87 1.70
N ALA A 24 4.48 1.38 2.47
CA ALA A 24 3.13 1.05 1.97
C ALA A 24 2.37 2.30 1.48
N ALA A 25 2.49 3.43 2.17
CA ALA A 25 1.91 4.71 1.71
C ALA A 25 2.66 5.25 0.48
N THR A 26 3.98 5.07 0.45
CA THR A 26 4.83 5.54 -0.66
C THR A 26 4.64 4.72 -1.94
N ASN A 27 4.51 3.40 -1.82
CA ASN A 27 4.39 2.50 -2.96
C ASN A 27 2.94 2.18 -3.36
N GLY A 28 1.97 2.49 -2.50
CA GLY A 28 0.54 2.32 -2.78
C GLY A 28 0.07 0.86 -2.76
N TYR A 29 0.77 -0.04 -2.07
CA TYR A 29 0.39 -1.45 -1.95
C TYR A 29 0.17 -1.87 -0.50
N CYS A 30 -0.98 -2.52 -0.24
CA CYS A 30 -1.35 -2.98 1.10
C CYS A 30 -0.52 -4.18 1.58
N SER A 31 0.18 -4.88 0.68
CA SER A 31 0.97 -6.06 1.00
C SER A 31 2.11 -6.29 0.00
N PRO A 32 3.16 -7.04 0.38
CA PRO A 32 4.22 -7.43 -0.56
C PRO A 32 3.70 -8.26 -1.74
N ALA A 33 2.64 -9.04 -1.56
CA ALA A 33 2.03 -9.81 -2.63
C ALA A 33 1.41 -8.89 -3.69
N CYS A 34 0.64 -7.87 -3.24
CA CYS A 34 0.08 -6.84 -4.11
C CYS A 34 1.17 -6.03 -4.82
N GLU A 35 2.30 -5.77 -4.16
CA GLU A 35 3.43 -5.10 -4.80
C GLU A 35 4.06 -5.95 -5.90
N VAL A 36 4.29 -7.25 -5.66
CA VAL A 36 4.81 -8.19 -6.67
C VAL A 36 3.87 -8.29 -7.87
N GLU A 37 2.57 -8.42 -7.61
CA GLU A 37 1.54 -8.52 -8.65
C GLU A 37 1.43 -7.21 -9.45
N GLY A 38 1.28 -6.07 -8.76
CA GLY A 38 1.12 -4.76 -9.38
C GLY A 38 2.35 -4.27 -10.13
N LYS A 39 3.55 -4.75 -9.75
CA LYS A 39 4.82 -4.45 -10.46
C LYS A 39 5.22 -5.49 -11.49
N GLY A 40 4.48 -6.60 -11.62
CA GLY A 40 4.81 -7.65 -12.58
C GLY A 40 6.11 -8.42 -12.26
N LEU A 41 6.45 -8.60 -10.97
CA LEU A 41 7.75 -9.15 -10.52
C LEU A 41 7.77 -10.69 -10.42
N HIS A 42 7.08 -11.37 -11.33
CA HIS A 42 6.97 -12.83 -11.37
C HIS A 42 8.05 -13.51 -12.21
#